data_AF-A0AA38U348-F1
#
_entry.id   AF-A0AA38U348-F1
#
_cell.length_a   1.000
_cell.length_b   1.000
_cell.length_c   1.000
_cell.angle_alpha   90.00
_cell.angle_beta   90.00
_cell.angle_gamma   90.00
#
_symmetry.space_group_name_H-M   'P 1'
#
loop_
_entity.id
_entity.type
_entity.pdbx_description
1 polymer ?
#
loop_
_entity_poly.entity_id
_entity_poly.type
_entity_poly.pdbx_seq_one_letter_code
_entity_poly.pdbx_strand_id
1 'polypeptide(L)'
;MARKKRKTGVLDDSDIIVNASVQRQVLTLDTDTSHFHKRIYTSTDTSKPPPSIPPTLTETQTGQTSHTNADMPASTPSMPPKPDPEKTRTQRAQLLAEYSKNFELVARLLMAKEADSRIGSVCVCGEACWVRAHTHLPFHWAHVWSDTHGYFTRQDISTVLPEGYSIPLGHNGSRCPKASEPLMMTIADVNGIHATQVSFCQCIDYSRWRQLFNIDIFPATIAQPQTAFTFALLRHWTIFNLQSKVTAHHYVAALRRQTDNVFTGNVPDISSQFRFITRIWPLFLAEKRSGYFYDHGMKEAFPLRPVDDLRNGCFICPEDGVNMEPKWEQTPENLRHIHSQRWVVDGNMKSGNFDKRNDPDDVSLFAGRGYMPSEQDFDHYQKTVPQLQKEKTTCSHLKVANGADTAKYKNQRISGNLHIQCDHGVVLSSVDITLGERLAIYDYALNLAMDSRPFAHSNRPDLVISYDNNCGAVANIHARWQKYLSENAHIINHARFTIPACHVRNHIEGCDYLYCYQYKPNTGHFHGETVEATWAVFNPLGGAVLQMSPGHWIDTLIIHYGDWNWRKTVAACTHRSFMIQLELTTVHSTSTPKGPR
;
A
#
# COMPACT_ATOMS: atom_id res chain seq x y z
N MET A 1 -11.62 -61.22 37.78
CA MET A 1 -10.43 -61.46 36.91
C MET A 1 -10.64 -60.71 35.60
N ALA A 2 -10.41 -59.40 35.56
CA ALA A 2 -9.16 -58.73 35.19
C ALA A 2 -8.78 -58.85 33.70
N ARG A 3 -9.11 -57.82 32.90
CA ARG A 3 -8.23 -57.38 31.81
C ARG A 3 -8.43 -55.89 31.49
N LYS A 4 -7.39 -55.12 31.78
CA LYS A 4 -7.23 -53.68 31.54
C LYS A 4 -7.40 -53.32 30.05
N LYS A 5 -8.25 -52.34 29.74
CA LYS A 5 -8.21 -51.58 28.48
C LYS A 5 -7.14 -50.48 28.60
N ARG A 6 -6.18 -50.48 27.68
CA ARG A 6 -5.21 -49.38 27.48
C ARG A 6 -5.91 -48.26 26.71
N LYS A 7 -5.93 -47.06 27.29
CA LYS A 7 -6.27 -45.80 26.62
C LYS A 7 -5.15 -45.45 25.63
N THR A 8 -5.50 -45.22 24.38
CA THR A 8 -4.69 -44.46 23.41
C THR A 8 -5.03 -42.99 23.60
N GLY A 9 -4.11 -42.24 24.21
CA GLY A 9 -4.17 -40.78 24.23
C GLY A 9 -3.61 -40.25 22.91
N VAL A 10 -4.45 -39.56 22.14
CA VAL A 10 -4.03 -38.61 21.13
C VAL A 10 -3.54 -37.39 21.91
N LEU A 11 -2.28 -37.01 21.75
CA LEU A 11 -1.76 -35.76 22.28
C LEU A 11 -2.27 -34.63 21.38
N ASP A 12 -2.99 -33.73 22.02
CA ASP A 12 -3.52 -32.48 21.50
C ASP A 12 -2.36 -31.49 21.31
N ASP A 13 -2.27 -30.87 20.13
CA ASP A 13 -1.20 -29.94 19.72
C ASP A 13 -1.43 -28.51 20.26
N SER A 14 -2.05 -28.40 21.44
CA SER A 14 -2.50 -27.12 22.04
C SER A 14 -1.55 -26.54 23.09
N ASP A 15 -0.43 -27.20 23.44
CA ASP A 15 0.46 -26.75 24.52
C ASP A 15 1.95 -26.68 24.12
N ILE A 16 2.32 -25.76 23.21
CA ILE A 16 3.72 -25.28 23.12
C ILE A 16 3.72 -23.77 22.85
N ILE A 17 3.33 -22.97 23.85
CA ILE A 17 3.67 -21.55 23.92
C ILE A 17 4.85 -21.40 24.88
N VAL A 18 6.07 -21.46 24.33
CA VAL A 18 7.28 -21.15 25.08
C VAL A 18 7.50 -19.65 25.06
N ASN A 19 7.40 -19.04 26.24
CA ASN A 19 7.77 -17.68 26.55
C ASN A 19 9.21 -17.36 26.09
N ALA A 20 9.35 -16.64 24.97
CA ALA A 20 10.57 -15.93 24.62
C ALA A 20 10.53 -14.51 25.21
N SER A 21 10.85 -14.41 26.50
CA SER A 21 11.17 -13.15 27.16
C SER A 21 12.52 -12.63 26.63
N VAL A 22 12.49 -11.76 25.61
CA VAL A 22 13.64 -10.91 25.27
C VAL A 22 13.53 -9.65 26.11
N GLN A 23 14.51 -9.43 26.99
CA GLN A 23 14.66 -8.20 27.76
C GLN A 23 14.62 -6.99 26.81
N ARG A 24 13.55 -6.19 26.90
CA ARG A 24 13.52 -4.84 26.33
C ARG A 24 14.61 -4.03 27.02
N GLN A 25 15.65 -3.65 26.27
CA GLN A 25 16.43 -2.47 26.62
C GLN A 25 15.49 -1.27 26.52
N VAL A 26 15.12 -0.73 27.68
CA VAL A 26 14.49 0.58 27.79
C VAL A 26 15.56 1.60 27.39
N LEU A 27 15.50 2.09 26.16
CA LEU A 27 16.15 3.33 25.78
C LEU A 27 15.39 4.47 26.47
N THR A 28 15.90 4.91 27.62
CA THR A 28 15.54 6.21 28.20
C THR A 28 15.95 7.29 27.21
N LEU A 29 14.96 7.88 26.53
CA LEU A 29 15.12 9.14 25.81
C LEU A 29 15.28 10.25 26.85
N ASP A 30 16.50 10.73 27.03
CA ASP A 30 16.76 12.00 27.70
C ASP A 30 16.06 13.10 26.91
N THR A 31 15.06 13.72 27.55
CA THR A 31 14.27 14.81 26.98
C THR A 31 14.86 16.12 27.48
N ASP A 32 15.93 16.58 26.83
CA ASP A 32 16.42 17.94 27.02
C ASP A 32 15.77 18.87 25.98
N THR A 33 14.56 19.32 26.30
CA THR A 33 13.69 20.19 25.47
C THR A 33 13.91 21.68 25.78
N SER A 34 15.15 22.11 26.00
CA SER A 34 15.45 23.48 26.44
C SER A 34 15.77 24.49 25.31
N HIS A 35 15.74 24.13 24.02
CA HIS A 35 16.16 25.07 22.95
C HIS A 35 15.22 25.34 21.76
N PHE A 36 13.97 24.86 21.77
CA PHE A 36 12.99 25.16 20.70
C PHE A 36 11.72 25.88 21.20
N HIS A 37 11.88 26.95 21.97
CA HIS A 37 10.80 27.92 22.21
C HIS A 37 11.29 29.37 22.03
N LYS A 38 11.13 29.89 20.80
CA LYS A 38 10.84 31.31 20.53
C LYS A 38 10.58 31.53 19.04
N ARG A 39 9.30 31.40 18.65
CA ARG A 39 8.67 32.24 17.63
C ARG A 39 7.15 32.11 17.79
N ILE A 40 6.65 32.93 18.70
CA ILE A 40 5.23 33.22 18.85
C ILE A 40 4.81 34.01 17.60
N TYR A 41 3.76 33.54 16.93
CA TYR A 41 3.01 34.28 15.92
C TYR A 41 2.29 35.45 16.62
N THR A 42 2.68 36.68 16.28
CA THR A 42 1.80 37.84 16.45
C THR A 42 0.83 37.88 15.28
N SER A 43 -0.46 37.83 15.62
CA SER A 43 -1.59 38.10 14.74
C SER A 43 -1.48 39.48 14.10
N THR A 44 -1.57 39.55 12.77
CA THR A 44 -2.00 40.75 12.05
C THR A 44 -2.87 40.34 10.85
N ASP A 45 -4.15 40.62 11.03
CA ASP A 45 -5.14 41.16 10.10
C ASP A 45 -5.14 40.78 8.61
N THR A 46 -6.34 40.43 8.18
CA THR A 46 -6.80 39.99 6.87
C THR A 46 -6.86 41.11 5.84
N SER A 47 -6.27 40.91 4.65
CA SER A 47 -6.86 41.29 3.33
C SER A 47 -5.83 41.21 2.21
N LYS A 48 -5.79 40.08 1.49
CA LYS A 48 -5.42 39.99 0.05
C LYS A 48 -5.56 38.54 -0.44
N PRO A 49 -6.22 38.28 -1.58
CA PRO A 49 -6.27 36.95 -2.14
C PRO A 49 -4.91 36.57 -2.74
N PRO A 50 -4.52 35.28 -2.72
CA PRO A 50 -3.29 34.81 -3.35
C PRO A 50 -3.39 34.92 -4.88
N PRO A 51 -2.28 35.20 -5.59
CA PRO A 51 -2.30 35.32 -7.05
C PRO A 51 -2.56 33.96 -7.71
N SER A 52 -3.40 33.99 -8.75
CA SER A 52 -3.72 32.88 -9.63
C SER A 52 -2.48 32.37 -10.38
N ILE A 53 -2.20 31.07 -10.30
CA ILE A 53 -1.20 30.39 -11.12
C ILE A 53 -1.84 30.07 -12.48
N PRO A 54 -1.30 30.55 -13.61
CA PRO A 54 -1.79 30.15 -14.93
C PRO A 54 -1.31 28.73 -15.29
N PRO A 55 -2.10 27.94 -16.03
CA PRO A 55 -1.69 26.62 -16.49
C PRO A 55 -0.59 26.75 -17.54
N THR A 56 0.51 26.00 -17.39
CA THR A 56 1.55 25.91 -18.41
C THR A 56 1.19 24.81 -19.39
N LEU A 57 0.92 25.20 -20.65
CA LEU A 57 0.89 24.34 -21.81
C LEU A 57 2.14 24.54 -22.67
N THR A 58 2.48 23.44 -23.32
CA THR A 58 3.58 23.10 -24.22
C THR A 58 3.70 23.94 -25.51
N GLU A 59 4.92 23.91 -26.05
CA GLU A 59 5.31 23.84 -27.48
C GLU A 59 5.46 25.12 -28.37
N THR A 60 6.74 25.32 -28.77
CA THR A 60 7.30 25.57 -30.12
C THR A 60 6.83 26.75 -31.01
N GLN A 61 7.75 27.68 -31.36
CA GLN A 61 8.35 27.88 -32.71
C GLN A 61 8.94 29.30 -32.94
N THR A 62 10.19 29.29 -33.44
CA THR A 62 10.86 30.16 -34.45
C THR A 62 10.36 31.55 -34.81
N GLY A 63 11.31 32.50 -34.96
CA GLY A 63 11.14 33.68 -35.84
C GLY A 63 12.22 34.75 -35.65
N GLN A 64 13.16 34.83 -36.59
CA GLN A 64 14.13 35.94 -36.75
C GLN A 64 13.43 37.25 -37.13
N THR A 65 14.01 38.40 -36.77
CA THR A 65 14.13 39.57 -37.68
C THR A 65 15.09 40.62 -37.11
N SER A 66 15.96 41.08 -38.01
CA SER A 66 16.89 42.21 -37.93
C SER A 66 16.16 43.55 -38.13
N HIS A 67 16.68 44.66 -37.57
CA HIS A 67 17.11 45.87 -38.30
C HIS A 67 17.42 47.08 -37.38
N THR A 68 18.70 47.47 -37.42
CA THR A 68 19.30 48.81 -37.59
C THR A 68 18.69 50.10 -36.98
N ASN A 69 19.53 50.73 -36.15
CA ASN A 69 19.66 52.12 -35.66
C ASN A 69 19.05 53.27 -36.48
N ALA A 70 18.49 54.26 -35.77
CA ALA A 70 18.86 55.68 -35.87
C ALA A 70 18.34 56.53 -34.68
N ASP A 71 19.23 57.41 -34.20
CA ASP A 71 19.01 58.71 -33.56
C ASP A 71 18.59 58.86 -32.07
N MET A 72 19.60 59.19 -31.26
CA MET A 72 19.54 59.89 -29.96
C MET A 72 19.82 61.39 -30.17
N PRO A 73 19.16 62.30 -29.43
CA PRO A 73 19.84 62.93 -28.28
C PRO A 73 18.84 63.14 -27.11
N ALA A 74 19.17 63.39 -25.84
CA ALA A 74 20.39 63.74 -25.14
C ALA A 74 20.31 63.13 -23.73
N SER A 75 21.49 62.95 -23.14
CA SER A 75 21.75 62.28 -21.87
C SER A 75 21.23 63.00 -20.63
N THR A 76 20.36 62.34 -19.88
CA THR A 76 20.18 62.57 -18.43
C THR A 76 21.17 61.66 -17.68
N PRO A 77 21.87 62.10 -16.62
CA PRO A 77 22.79 61.22 -15.90
C PRO A 77 21.99 60.13 -15.16
N SER A 78 22.06 58.89 -15.66
CA SER A 78 21.50 57.72 -14.98
C SER A 78 22.30 57.45 -13.72
N MET A 79 21.64 57.41 -12.57
CA MET A 79 22.23 56.87 -11.34
C MET A 79 22.81 55.46 -11.58
N PRO A 80 23.90 55.09 -10.88
CA PRO A 80 24.44 53.73 -10.96
C PRO A 80 23.34 52.72 -10.62
N PRO A 81 23.23 51.59 -11.35
CA PRO A 81 22.27 50.55 -11.04
C PRO A 81 22.50 50.10 -9.59
N LYS A 82 21.43 50.09 -8.80
CA LYS A 82 21.48 49.51 -7.45
C LYS A 82 22.03 48.09 -7.58
N PRO A 83 22.99 47.67 -6.72
CA PRO A 83 23.45 46.29 -6.72
C PRO A 83 22.22 45.39 -6.53
N ASP A 84 22.07 44.41 -7.43
CA ASP A 84 21.03 43.40 -7.33
C ASP A 84 21.07 42.81 -5.92
N PRO A 85 19.93 42.67 -5.22
CA PRO A 85 19.91 42.02 -3.92
C PRO A 85 20.51 40.63 -4.09
N GLU A 86 21.61 40.39 -3.39
CA GLU A 86 22.37 39.14 -3.44
C GLU A 86 21.40 37.99 -3.24
N LYS A 87 21.06 37.27 -4.32
CA LYS A 87 20.08 36.18 -4.29
C LYS A 87 20.57 35.17 -3.28
N THR A 88 19.95 35.15 -2.09
CA THR A 88 20.30 34.23 -1.03
C THR A 88 20.17 32.82 -1.58
N ARG A 89 21.31 32.13 -1.73
CA ARG A 89 21.33 30.78 -2.29
C ARG A 89 20.41 29.89 -1.45
N THR A 90 19.62 29.05 -2.12
CA THR A 90 18.86 28.02 -1.41
C THR A 90 19.81 27.13 -0.61
N GLN A 91 19.33 26.55 0.49
CA GLN A 91 20.13 25.63 1.31
C GLN A 91 20.77 24.51 0.48
N ARG A 92 20.05 23.99 -0.52
CA ARG A 92 20.59 23.00 -1.48
C ARG A 92 21.77 23.53 -2.29
N ALA A 93 21.70 24.77 -2.77
CA ALA A 93 22.78 25.38 -3.54
C ALA A 93 24.01 25.71 -2.68
N GLN A 94 23.80 26.07 -1.40
CA GLN A 94 24.88 26.24 -0.43
C GLN A 94 25.57 24.91 -0.15
N LEU A 95 24.79 23.87 0.17
CA LEU A 95 25.31 22.53 0.43
C LEU A 95 26.06 21.95 -0.77
N LEU A 96 25.53 22.12 -1.98
CA LEU A 96 26.23 21.69 -3.19
C LEU A 96 27.58 22.41 -3.37
N ALA A 97 27.63 23.71 -3.08
CA ALA A 97 28.87 24.48 -3.16
C ALA A 97 29.90 24.03 -2.10
N GLU A 98 29.45 23.63 -0.91
CA GLU A 98 30.32 23.02 0.10
C GLU A 98 30.86 21.66 -0.35
N TYR A 99 30.00 20.80 -0.89
CA TYR A 99 30.39 19.50 -1.43
C TYR A 99 31.35 19.64 -2.63
N SER A 100 31.10 20.61 -3.52
CA SER A 100 31.96 20.85 -4.69
C SER A 100 33.41 21.16 -4.32
N LYS A 101 33.63 21.87 -3.20
CA LYS A 101 34.98 22.12 -2.67
C LYS A 101 35.68 20.85 -2.19
N ASN A 102 34.92 19.80 -1.89
CA ASN A 102 35.41 18.54 -1.33
C ASN A 102 35.29 17.35 -2.30
N PHE A 103 34.81 17.53 -3.52
CA PHE A 103 34.56 16.40 -4.45
C PHE A 103 35.80 15.55 -4.70
N GLU A 104 36.97 16.16 -4.89
CA GLU A 104 38.22 15.44 -5.09
C GLU A 104 38.60 14.61 -3.85
N LEU A 105 38.50 15.21 -2.66
CA LEU A 105 38.77 14.50 -1.40
C LEU A 105 37.79 13.35 -1.20
N VAL A 106 36.49 13.59 -1.41
CA VAL A 106 35.45 12.55 -1.31
C VAL A 106 35.72 11.42 -2.30
N ALA A 107 36.09 11.72 -3.55
CA ALA A 107 36.45 10.70 -4.53
C ALA A 107 37.67 9.87 -4.07
N ARG A 108 38.71 10.51 -3.53
CA ARG A 108 39.88 9.82 -2.96
C ARG A 108 39.50 8.95 -1.76
N LEU A 109 38.64 9.43 -0.87
CA LEU A 109 38.16 8.68 0.28
C LEU A 109 37.29 7.48 -0.14
N LEU A 110 36.50 7.60 -1.21
CA LEU A 110 35.75 6.47 -1.77
C LEU A 110 36.71 5.42 -2.34
N MET A 111 37.71 5.81 -3.13
CA MET A 111 38.75 4.89 -3.63
C MET A 111 39.53 4.23 -2.48
N ALA A 112 39.87 4.97 -1.43
CA ALA A 112 40.56 4.44 -0.26
C ALA A 112 39.73 3.43 0.55
N LYS A 113 38.39 3.48 0.47
CA LYS A 113 37.51 2.47 1.08
C LYS A 113 37.47 1.17 0.28
N GLU A 114 37.68 1.24 -1.03
CA GLU A 114 37.78 0.08 -1.91
C GLU A 114 39.16 -0.57 -1.86
N ALA A 115 40.21 0.21 -1.57
CA ALA A 115 41.55 -0.28 -1.33
C ALA A 115 41.68 -0.88 0.08
N ASP A 116 41.68 -2.20 0.21
CA ASP A 116 42.03 -2.83 1.48
C ASP A 116 43.56 -2.71 1.70
N SER A 117 43.95 -1.91 2.68
CA SER A 117 45.35 -1.74 3.11
C SER A 117 46.05 -3.05 3.50
N ARG A 118 45.30 -4.15 3.64
CA ARG A 118 45.75 -5.51 3.95
C ARG A 118 45.94 -6.39 2.70
N ILE A 119 45.70 -5.88 1.48
CA ILE A 119 45.99 -6.64 0.25
C ILE A 119 47.47 -7.07 0.26
N GLY A 120 47.71 -8.38 0.17
CA GLY A 120 49.05 -8.99 0.30
C GLY A 120 49.40 -9.50 1.71
N SER A 121 48.59 -9.21 2.73
CA SER A 121 48.72 -9.84 4.04
C SER A 121 47.73 -11.01 4.17
N VAL A 122 48.25 -12.18 4.54
CA VAL A 122 47.43 -13.38 4.79
C VAL A 122 46.48 -13.07 5.95
N CYS A 123 45.19 -13.40 5.85
CA CYS A 123 44.32 -13.31 7.03
C CYS A 123 44.94 -14.17 8.12
N VAL A 124 45.33 -13.54 9.24
CA VAL A 124 45.93 -14.19 10.43
C VAL A 124 44.97 -15.23 11.06
N CYS A 125 43.79 -15.34 10.50
CA CYS A 125 42.63 -16.04 10.97
C CYS A 125 42.36 -17.38 10.24
N GLY A 126 43.05 -17.63 9.10
CA GLY A 126 42.82 -18.80 8.23
C GLY A 126 41.42 -18.85 7.59
N GLU A 127 41.17 -19.83 6.71
CA GLU A 127 39.84 -20.08 6.11
C GLU A 127 38.75 -20.21 7.20
N ALA A 128 39.08 -20.89 8.31
CA ALA A 128 38.16 -21.21 9.40
C ALA A 128 37.54 -19.98 10.10
N CYS A 129 38.26 -18.87 10.24
CA CYS A 129 37.71 -17.69 10.90
C CYS A 129 36.74 -16.92 10.01
N TRP A 130 36.98 -16.89 8.70
CA TRP A 130 36.02 -16.34 7.76
C TRP A 130 34.75 -17.19 7.76
N VAL A 131 34.86 -18.52 7.71
CA VAL A 131 33.68 -19.42 7.82
C VAL A 131 32.90 -19.17 9.10
N ARG A 132 33.58 -19.12 10.26
CA ARG A 132 32.95 -18.92 11.58
C ARG A 132 32.24 -17.56 11.68
N ALA A 133 32.82 -16.50 11.12
CA ALA A 133 32.21 -15.18 11.11
C ALA A 133 30.97 -15.12 10.20
N HIS A 134 30.96 -15.91 9.12
CA HIS A 134 29.89 -15.90 8.11
C HIS A 134 28.88 -17.05 8.26
N THR A 135 29.04 -17.93 9.25
CA THR A 135 28.10 -19.04 9.48
C THR A 135 26.68 -18.53 9.79
N HIS A 136 26.58 -17.31 10.34
CA HIS A 136 25.32 -16.62 10.63
C HIS A 136 24.92 -15.60 9.55
N LEU A 137 25.71 -15.47 8.48
CA LEU A 137 25.48 -14.57 7.35
C LEU A 137 25.62 -15.34 6.02
N PRO A 138 24.77 -16.35 5.77
CA PRO A 138 24.91 -17.26 4.64
C PRO A 138 24.80 -16.58 3.27
N PHE A 139 24.20 -15.39 3.21
CA PHE A 139 24.05 -14.59 1.99
C PHE A 139 25.08 -13.46 1.89
N HIS A 140 26.13 -13.44 2.72
CA HIS A 140 27.20 -12.49 2.52
C HIS A 140 28.06 -12.91 1.32
N TRP A 141 28.40 -11.93 0.48
CA TRP A 141 29.23 -12.16 -0.69
C TRP A 141 30.71 -12.04 -0.35
N ALA A 142 31.48 -13.07 -0.71
CA ALA A 142 32.93 -13.04 -0.59
C ALA A 142 33.55 -12.31 -1.79
N HIS A 143 34.54 -11.46 -1.55
CA HIS A 143 35.44 -10.99 -2.61
C HIS A 143 36.70 -11.84 -2.59
N VAL A 144 36.86 -12.68 -3.61
CA VAL A 144 37.97 -13.62 -3.75
C VAL A 144 38.87 -13.17 -4.88
N TRP A 145 40.15 -12.97 -4.59
CA TRP A 145 41.15 -12.65 -5.60
C TRP A 145 41.25 -13.80 -6.61
N SER A 146 41.09 -13.49 -7.90
CA SER A 146 41.25 -14.47 -8.97
C SER A 146 42.61 -14.31 -9.63
N ASP A 147 43.56 -15.22 -9.35
CA ASP A 147 44.90 -15.19 -9.96
C ASP A 147 44.86 -15.23 -11.50
N THR A 148 43.90 -15.96 -12.07
CA THR A 148 43.70 -16.06 -13.53
C THR A 148 43.27 -14.74 -14.18
N HIS A 149 42.50 -13.92 -13.47
CA HIS A 149 41.86 -12.73 -14.02
C HIS A 149 42.52 -11.43 -13.54
N GLY A 150 43.30 -11.47 -12.45
CA GLY A 150 44.01 -10.32 -11.89
C GLY A 150 43.11 -9.31 -11.16
N TYR A 151 41.92 -9.72 -10.72
CA TYR A 151 41.00 -8.87 -9.95
C TYR A 151 40.15 -9.70 -8.97
N PHE A 152 39.53 -9.01 -7.99
CA PHE A 152 38.60 -9.64 -7.05
C PHE A 152 37.28 -10.01 -7.74
N THR A 153 36.91 -11.29 -7.62
CA THR A 153 35.62 -11.82 -8.06
C THR A 153 34.69 -11.97 -6.87
N ARG A 154 33.42 -11.66 -7.07
CA ARG A 154 32.39 -11.89 -6.05
C ARG A 154 31.93 -13.35 -6.11
N GLN A 155 31.97 -14.05 -4.99
CA GLN A 155 31.61 -15.46 -4.91
C GLN A 155 30.67 -15.75 -3.73
N ASP A 156 29.77 -16.71 -3.92
CA ASP A 156 28.94 -17.24 -2.84
C ASP A 156 29.80 -18.04 -1.85
N ILE A 157 29.41 -18.03 -0.57
CA ILE A 157 30.12 -18.76 0.50
C ILE A 157 30.32 -20.24 0.19
N SER A 158 29.35 -20.87 -0.49
CA SER A 158 29.42 -22.28 -0.89
C SER A 158 30.44 -22.54 -2.01
N THR A 159 30.77 -21.52 -2.80
CA THR A 159 31.79 -21.61 -3.86
C THR A 159 33.20 -21.42 -3.30
N VAL A 160 33.35 -20.54 -2.31
CA VAL A 160 34.63 -20.33 -1.61
C VAL A 160 35.04 -21.55 -0.80
N LEU A 161 34.07 -22.35 -0.34
CA LEU A 161 34.29 -23.55 0.47
C LEU A 161 33.66 -24.77 -0.22
N PRO A 162 34.20 -25.21 -1.38
CA PRO A 162 33.61 -26.31 -2.15
C PRO A 162 33.52 -27.60 -1.34
N GLU A 163 34.52 -27.83 -0.49
CA GLU A 163 34.58 -28.94 0.45
C GLU A 163 33.97 -28.54 1.79
N GLY A 164 32.63 -28.48 1.80
CA GLY A 164 31.89 -28.70 3.03
C GLY A 164 31.22 -27.50 3.68
N TYR A 165 30.92 -26.39 2.97
CA TYR A 165 29.91 -25.44 3.46
C TYR A 165 28.58 -25.59 2.72
N SER A 166 27.54 -25.88 3.51
CA SER A 166 26.14 -25.86 3.11
C SER A 166 25.35 -25.22 4.25
N ILE A 167 24.36 -24.38 3.94
CA ILE A 167 23.46 -23.81 4.94
C ILE A 167 22.79 -24.96 5.70
N PRO A 168 23.12 -25.15 6.99
CA PRO A 168 22.57 -26.26 7.75
C PRO A 168 21.15 -25.92 8.20
N LEU A 169 20.18 -26.74 7.82
CA LEU A 169 18.81 -26.62 8.32
C LEU A 169 18.65 -27.42 9.61
N GLY A 170 17.75 -26.94 10.48
CA GLY A 170 17.54 -27.51 11.81
C GLY A 170 18.68 -27.19 12.78
N HIS A 171 18.57 -27.72 14.01
CA HIS A 171 19.60 -27.60 15.07
C HIS A 171 20.15 -26.17 15.28
N ASN A 172 19.31 -25.14 15.13
CA ASN A 172 19.67 -23.72 15.32
C ASN A 172 20.93 -23.30 14.55
N GLY A 173 21.11 -23.80 13.32
CA GLY A 173 22.25 -23.46 12.47
C GLY A 173 23.52 -24.32 12.72
N SER A 174 23.44 -25.32 13.60
CA SER A 174 24.51 -26.32 13.75
C SER A 174 24.40 -27.41 12.67
N ARG A 175 25.52 -28.01 12.27
CA ARG A 175 25.51 -29.13 11.30
C ARG A 175 24.76 -30.32 11.88
N CYS A 176 23.78 -30.81 11.13
CA CYS A 176 23.04 -32.01 11.50
C CYS A 176 23.92 -33.26 11.27
N PRO A 177 24.05 -34.18 12.25
CA PRO A 177 24.76 -35.45 12.06
C PRO A 177 24.11 -36.38 11.02
N LYS A 178 22.81 -36.17 10.74
CA LYS A 178 22.02 -36.86 9.72
C LYS A 178 21.57 -35.87 8.63
N ALA A 179 22.45 -34.95 8.25
CA ALA A 179 22.15 -34.03 7.16
C ALA A 179 21.95 -34.80 5.85
N SER A 180 21.06 -34.31 4.99
CA SER A 180 21.04 -34.74 3.60
C SER A 180 22.31 -34.31 2.88
N GLU A 181 22.58 -34.94 1.74
CA GLU A 181 23.51 -34.40 0.76
C GLU A 181 23.18 -32.92 0.46
N PRO A 182 24.21 -32.05 0.33
CA PRO A 182 24.02 -30.65 -0.02
C PRO A 182 23.26 -30.50 -1.34
N LEU A 183 22.19 -29.72 -1.33
CA LEU A 183 21.41 -29.38 -2.51
C LEU A 183 21.79 -27.97 -2.98
N MET A 184 22.20 -27.83 -4.23
CA MET A 184 22.39 -26.52 -4.84
C MET A 184 21.03 -25.85 -5.07
N MET A 185 20.87 -24.63 -4.57
CA MET A 185 19.63 -23.86 -4.66
C MET A 185 19.91 -22.41 -5.10
N THR A 186 18.97 -21.84 -5.84
CA THR A 186 18.94 -20.41 -6.16
C THR A 186 18.15 -19.66 -5.10
N ILE A 187 18.81 -18.88 -4.25
CA ILE A 187 18.16 -18.12 -3.17
C ILE A 187 18.35 -16.64 -3.40
N ALA A 188 17.25 -15.90 -3.49
CA ALA A 188 17.30 -14.45 -3.63
C ALA A 188 17.19 -13.75 -2.29
N ASP A 189 18.10 -12.82 -2.04
CA ASP A 189 18.14 -11.94 -0.88
C ASP A 189 18.22 -10.46 -1.32
N VAL A 190 18.05 -9.52 -0.40
CA VAL A 190 18.08 -8.06 -0.65
C VAL A 190 19.39 -7.57 -1.29
N ASN A 191 20.46 -8.37 -1.23
CA ASN A 191 21.77 -8.02 -1.75
C ASN A 191 22.12 -8.72 -3.08
N GLY A 192 21.25 -9.58 -3.61
CA GLY A 192 21.47 -10.31 -4.87
C GLY A 192 20.81 -11.70 -4.92
N ILE A 193 21.15 -12.45 -5.96
CA ILE A 193 20.69 -13.81 -6.23
C ILE A 193 21.86 -14.76 -6.04
N HIS A 194 21.73 -15.63 -5.05
CA HIS A 194 22.74 -16.59 -4.64
C HIS A 194 22.51 -17.94 -5.28
N ALA A 195 23.57 -18.57 -5.78
CA ALA A 195 23.62 -20.01 -6.01
C ALA A 195 24.38 -20.62 -4.84
N THR A 196 23.66 -21.24 -3.91
CA THR A 196 24.24 -21.73 -2.65
C THR A 196 23.79 -23.14 -2.30
N GLN A 197 24.58 -23.82 -1.47
CA GLN A 197 24.28 -25.18 -1.04
C GLN A 197 23.47 -25.17 0.26
N VAL A 198 22.44 -26.01 0.35
CA VAL A 198 21.58 -26.18 1.52
C VAL A 198 21.51 -27.66 1.90
N SER A 199 21.70 -27.97 3.18
CA SER A 199 21.58 -29.34 3.70
C SER A 199 20.40 -29.46 4.65
N PHE A 200 19.49 -30.39 4.35
CA PHE A 200 18.27 -30.61 5.11
C PHE A 200 18.52 -31.53 6.31
N CYS A 201 17.88 -31.23 7.44
CA CYS A 201 17.92 -32.09 8.61
C CYS A 201 17.04 -33.32 8.40
N GLN A 202 17.57 -34.52 8.70
CA GLN A 202 16.78 -35.76 8.73
C GLN A 202 16.47 -36.25 10.16
N CYS A 203 16.85 -35.49 11.19
CA CYS A 203 16.48 -35.79 12.58
C CYS A 203 15.03 -35.39 12.93
N ILE A 204 14.45 -34.45 12.18
CA ILE A 204 13.11 -33.92 12.38
C ILE A 204 12.19 -34.34 11.24
N ASP A 205 10.95 -34.71 11.54
CA ASP A 205 9.96 -35.11 10.54
C ASP A 205 9.26 -33.89 9.91
N TYR A 206 10.07 -32.94 9.44
CA TYR A 206 9.60 -31.76 8.71
C TYR A 206 9.93 -31.88 7.23
N SER A 207 8.94 -31.59 6.39
CA SER A 207 9.13 -31.45 4.94
C SER A 207 10.17 -30.37 4.62
N ARG A 208 10.84 -30.50 3.47
CA ARG A 208 11.89 -29.56 3.03
C ARG A 208 11.45 -28.09 3.08
N TRP A 209 10.22 -27.81 2.63
CA TRP A 209 9.67 -26.46 2.64
C TRP A 209 9.51 -25.89 4.05
N ARG A 210 9.09 -26.71 5.04
CA ARG A 210 8.94 -26.26 6.45
C ARG A 210 10.30 -25.94 7.05
N GLN A 211 11.32 -26.75 6.75
CA GLN A 211 12.67 -26.49 7.23
C GLN A 211 13.23 -25.17 6.70
N LEU A 212 12.99 -24.84 5.42
CA LEU A 212 13.35 -23.55 4.83
C LEU A 212 12.56 -22.40 5.49
N PHE A 213 11.25 -22.58 5.67
CA PHE A 213 10.39 -21.58 6.28
C PHE A 213 10.80 -21.24 7.72
N ASN A 214 11.23 -22.24 8.50
CA ASN A 214 11.72 -22.08 9.87
C ASN A 214 13.00 -21.25 9.99
N ILE A 215 13.73 -21.04 8.90
CA ILE A 215 14.91 -20.17 8.85
C ILE A 215 14.68 -18.93 7.98
N ASP A 216 13.42 -18.49 7.89
CA ASP A 216 13.02 -17.29 7.13
C ASP A 216 13.32 -17.36 5.62
N ILE A 217 13.26 -18.56 5.03
CA ILE A 217 13.40 -18.77 3.58
C ILE A 217 12.08 -19.30 3.01
N PHE A 218 11.46 -18.52 2.13
CA PHE A 218 10.23 -18.87 1.45
C PHE A 218 10.52 -19.62 0.15
N PRO A 219 10.17 -20.91 0.02
CA PRO A 219 10.43 -21.66 -1.20
C PRO A 219 9.46 -21.29 -2.33
N ALA A 220 9.96 -21.23 -3.57
CA ALA A 220 9.14 -21.02 -4.75
C ALA A 220 8.18 -22.19 -5.04
N THR A 221 8.57 -23.40 -4.61
CA THR A 221 7.81 -24.65 -4.80
C THR A 221 7.85 -25.49 -3.52
N ILE A 222 6.77 -26.24 -3.25
CA ILE A 222 6.61 -26.96 -1.99
C ILE A 222 7.26 -28.35 -2.01
N ALA A 223 7.03 -29.14 -3.06
CA ALA A 223 7.46 -30.53 -3.11
C ALA A 223 8.99 -30.69 -3.24
N GLN A 224 9.61 -29.91 -4.13
CA GLN A 224 11.04 -29.94 -4.41
C GLN A 224 11.56 -28.52 -4.60
N PRO A 225 11.89 -27.81 -3.51
CA PRO A 225 12.35 -26.43 -3.59
C PRO A 225 13.74 -26.37 -4.23
N GLN A 226 13.86 -25.67 -5.35
CA GLN A 226 15.14 -25.33 -6.00
C GLN A 226 15.40 -23.81 -6.03
N THR A 227 14.34 -23.01 -6.01
CA THR A 227 14.41 -21.55 -5.89
C THR A 227 13.71 -21.12 -4.62
N ALA A 228 14.26 -20.14 -3.92
CA ALA A 228 13.66 -19.59 -2.71
C ALA A 228 13.99 -18.10 -2.54
N PHE A 229 13.25 -17.45 -1.63
CA PHE A 229 13.34 -16.02 -1.37
C PHE A 229 13.45 -15.80 0.14
N THR A 230 14.40 -15.00 0.60
CA THR A 230 14.47 -14.67 2.03
C THR A 230 13.25 -13.85 2.44
N PHE A 231 12.79 -13.98 3.69
CA PHE A 231 11.73 -13.12 4.20
C PHE A 231 12.16 -11.66 4.22
N ALA A 232 13.48 -11.39 4.37
CA ALA A 232 14.04 -10.05 4.25
C ALA A 232 13.75 -9.46 2.86
N LEU A 233 13.99 -10.23 1.78
CA LEU A 233 13.67 -9.82 0.42
C LEU A 233 12.18 -9.61 0.22
N LEU A 234 11.32 -10.51 0.70
CA LEU A 234 9.87 -10.39 0.55
C LEU A 234 9.32 -9.17 1.29
N ARG A 235 9.78 -8.90 2.52
CA ARG A 235 9.42 -7.68 3.28
C ARG A 235 9.89 -6.42 2.56
N HIS A 236 11.12 -6.41 2.06
CA HIS A 236 11.66 -5.29 1.30
C HIS A 236 10.84 -5.04 0.03
N TRP A 237 10.57 -6.09 -0.75
CA TRP A 237 9.71 -6.03 -1.93
C TRP A 237 8.34 -5.45 -1.60
N THR A 238 7.66 -5.94 -0.55
CA THR A 238 6.31 -5.47 -0.21
C THR A 238 6.28 -3.96 -0.05
N ILE A 239 7.15 -3.39 0.80
CA ILE A 239 7.17 -1.93 1.00
C ILE A 239 7.63 -1.19 -0.25
N PHE A 240 8.65 -1.70 -0.94
CA PHE A 240 9.21 -1.06 -2.12
C PHE A 240 8.19 -1.00 -3.27
N ASN A 241 7.46 -2.08 -3.55
CA ASN A 241 6.38 -2.13 -4.53
C ASN A 241 5.20 -1.25 -4.11
N LEU A 242 4.76 -1.33 -2.85
CA LEU A 242 3.67 -0.49 -2.33
C LEU A 242 3.97 1.01 -2.47
N GLN A 243 5.21 1.44 -2.30
CA GLN A 243 5.60 2.84 -2.44
C GLN A 243 5.88 3.26 -3.89
N SER A 244 6.69 2.49 -4.62
CA SER A 244 7.20 2.87 -5.95
C SER A 244 6.31 2.43 -7.13
N LYS A 245 5.42 1.46 -6.91
CA LYS A 245 4.62 0.79 -7.96
C LYS A 245 5.48 0.07 -9.02
N VAL A 246 6.74 -0.25 -8.69
CA VAL A 246 7.63 -0.99 -9.60
C VAL A 246 7.09 -2.39 -9.89
N THR A 247 7.30 -2.88 -11.12
CA THR A 247 6.93 -4.26 -11.47
C THR A 247 7.93 -5.27 -10.89
N ALA A 248 7.45 -6.48 -10.63
CA ALA A 248 8.31 -7.58 -10.17
C ALA A 248 9.46 -7.86 -11.16
N HIS A 249 9.22 -7.69 -12.46
CA HIS A 249 10.24 -7.81 -13.50
C HIS A 249 11.38 -6.79 -13.33
N HIS A 250 11.06 -5.51 -13.14
CA HIS A 250 12.09 -4.48 -12.96
C HIS A 250 12.84 -4.64 -11.64
N TYR A 251 12.16 -5.10 -10.59
CA TYR A 251 12.81 -5.39 -9.32
C TYR A 251 13.77 -6.58 -9.41
N VAL A 252 13.39 -7.68 -10.06
CA VAL A 252 14.29 -8.81 -10.32
C VAL A 252 15.45 -8.40 -11.24
N ALA A 253 15.20 -7.57 -12.27
CA ALA A 253 16.28 -7.03 -13.09
C ALA A 253 17.29 -6.20 -12.26
N ALA A 254 16.82 -5.42 -11.29
CA ALA A 254 17.68 -4.70 -10.36
C ALA A 254 18.48 -5.66 -9.47
N LEU A 255 17.86 -6.71 -8.92
CA LEU A 255 18.57 -7.74 -8.14
C LEU A 255 19.64 -8.47 -8.96
N ARG A 256 19.34 -8.78 -10.23
CA ARG A 256 20.32 -9.41 -11.13
C ARG A 256 21.54 -8.50 -11.35
N ARG A 257 21.31 -7.21 -11.62
CA ARG A 257 22.40 -6.22 -11.74
C ARG A 257 23.14 -6.03 -10.43
N GLN A 258 22.44 -6.06 -9.30
CA GLN A 258 23.07 -5.97 -7.99
C GLN A 258 23.92 -7.21 -7.70
N THR A 259 23.58 -8.38 -8.24
CA THR A 259 24.38 -9.61 -8.17
C THR A 259 25.64 -9.47 -9.02
N ASP A 260 25.46 -9.14 -10.30
CA ASP A 260 26.53 -8.86 -11.25
C ASP A 260 26.06 -7.81 -12.28
N ASN A 261 26.65 -6.61 -12.23
CA ASN A 261 26.30 -5.50 -13.11
C ASN A 261 27.12 -5.48 -14.42
N VAL A 262 28.05 -6.43 -14.59
CA VAL A 262 28.87 -6.57 -15.80
C VAL A 262 28.32 -7.72 -16.66
N PHE A 263 28.11 -8.89 -16.06
CA PHE A 263 27.61 -10.09 -16.72
C PHE A 263 26.23 -10.49 -16.23
N THR A 264 25.30 -9.53 -16.16
CA THR A 264 23.92 -9.74 -15.67
C THR A 264 23.19 -10.89 -16.38
N GLY A 265 23.52 -11.15 -17.64
CA GLY A 265 22.97 -12.28 -18.41
C GLY A 265 23.26 -13.66 -17.80
N ASN A 266 24.36 -13.80 -17.06
CA ASN A 266 24.75 -15.04 -16.38
C ASN A 266 24.01 -15.27 -15.06
N VAL A 267 23.39 -14.22 -14.49
CA VAL A 267 22.62 -14.33 -13.25
C VAL A 267 21.26 -14.94 -13.58
N PRO A 268 20.81 -16.01 -12.88
CA PRO A 268 19.52 -16.64 -13.13
C PRO A 268 18.35 -15.66 -13.11
N ASP A 269 17.42 -15.83 -14.06
CA ASP A 269 16.17 -15.08 -14.06
C ASP A 269 15.10 -15.81 -13.24
N ILE A 270 14.83 -15.29 -12.04
CA ILE A 270 13.84 -15.81 -11.10
C ILE A 270 12.47 -15.12 -11.23
N SER A 271 12.25 -14.34 -12.28
CA SER A 271 11.07 -13.47 -12.40
C SER A 271 9.74 -14.23 -12.38
N SER A 272 9.67 -15.43 -12.96
CA SER A 272 8.44 -16.22 -12.98
C SER A 272 8.08 -16.72 -11.57
N GLN A 273 9.04 -17.29 -10.85
CA GLN A 273 8.87 -17.73 -9.47
C GLN A 273 8.54 -16.54 -8.56
N PHE A 274 9.25 -15.42 -8.73
CA PHE A 274 9.04 -14.24 -7.91
C PHE A 274 7.64 -13.66 -8.09
N ARG A 275 7.16 -13.49 -9.34
CA ARG A 275 5.79 -13.00 -9.61
C ARG A 275 4.71 -13.84 -8.92
N PHE A 276 4.91 -15.15 -8.81
CA PHE A 276 3.98 -16.04 -8.12
C PHE A 276 4.05 -15.83 -6.60
N ILE A 277 5.26 -15.85 -6.02
CA ILE A 277 5.44 -15.66 -4.57
C ILE A 277 5.00 -14.28 -4.10
N THR A 278 5.16 -13.24 -4.92
CA THR A 278 4.72 -11.88 -4.59
C THR A 278 3.20 -11.73 -4.50
N ARG A 279 2.42 -12.72 -4.94
CA ARG A 279 0.97 -12.79 -4.72
C ARG A 279 0.61 -13.53 -3.44
N ILE A 280 1.28 -14.66 -3.20
CA ILE A 280 1.03 -15.53 -2.04
C ILE A 280 1.46 -14.85 -0.74
N TRP A 281 2.64 -14.23 -0.73
CA TRP A 281 3.19 -13.64 0.49
C TRP A 281 2.27 -12.57 1.10
N PRO A 282 1.75 -11.58 0.35
CA PRO A 282 0.80 -10.61 0.89
C PRO A 282 -0.52 -11.24 1.36
N LEU A 283 -1.00 -12.32 0.73
CA LEU A 283 -2.18 -13.04 1.21
C LEU A 283 -1.94 -13.60 2.62
N PHE A 284 -0.84 -14.32 2.85
CA PHE A 284 -0.53 -14.85 4.18
C PHE A 284 -0.35 -13.74 5.22
N LEU A 285 0.21 -12.59 4.82
CA LEU A 285 0.27 -11.42 5.71
C LEU A 285 -1.12 -10.86 6.02
N ALA A 286 -2.04 -10.84 5.05
CA ALA A 286 -3.41 -10.42 5.26
C ALA A 286 -4.17 -11.37 6.19
N GLU A 287 -4.05 -12.68 6.01
CA GLU A 287 -4.68 -13.70 6.87
C GLU A 287 -4.09 -13.71 8.29
N LYS A 288 -2.77 -13.52 8.41
CA LYS A 288 -2.13 -13.32 9.72
C LYS A 288 -2.67 -12.08 10.41
N ARG A 289 -2.88 -10.98 9.69
CA ARG A 289 -3.36 -9.70 10.23
C ARG A 289 -4.84 -9.72 10.58
N SER A 290 -5.67 -10.41 9.78
CA SER A 290 -7.12 -10.54 10.06
C SER A 290 -7.39 -11.35 11.33
N GLY A 291 -6.39 -12.08 11.83
CA GLY A 291 -6.53 -12.95 12.98
C GLY A 291 -7.29 -14.24 12.66
N TYR A 292 -7.50 -14.55 11.37
CA TYR A 292 -8.29 -15.68 10.90
C TYR A 292 -7.88 -17.02 11.52
N PHE A 293 -6.58 -17.21 11.73
CA PHE A 293 -6.01 -18.44 12.31
C PHE A 293 -6.00 -18.46 13.86
N TYR A 294 -6.46 -17.42 14.54
CA TYR A 294 -6.40 -17.28 16.01
C TYR A 294 -7.76 -17.53 16.71
N ASP A 295 -8.60 -18.40 16.15
CA ASP A 295 -9.90 -18.83 16.72
C ASP A 295 -10.95 -17.69 16.88
N HIS A 296 -12.03 -17.93 17.63
CA HIS A 296 -13.17 -17.04 17.88
C HIS A 296 -12.84 -15.63 18.42
N GLY A 297 -11.61 -15.34 18.85
CA GLY A 297 -11.25 -14.04 19.45
C GLY A 297 -11.51 -12.84 18.54
N MET A 298 -11.34 -12.98 17.22
CA MET A 298 -11.70 -11.91 16.28
C MET A 298 -13.21 -11.72 16.15
N LYS A 299 -13.99 -12.79 16.27
CA LYS A 299 -15.46 -12.73 16.28
C LYS A 299 -15.98 -12.08 17.57
N GLU A 300 -15.31 -12.26 18.69
CA GLU A 300 -15.67 -11.54 19.93
C GLU A 300 -15.35 -10.05 19.84
N ALA A 301 -14.19 -9.69 19.30
CA ALA A 301 -13.77 -8.30 19.14
C ALA A 301 -14.56 -7.54 18.06
N PHE A 302 -15.00 -8.24 17.01
CA PHE A 302 -15.72 -7.67 15.86
C PHE A 302 -16.92 -8.55 15.49
N PRO A 303 -17.99 -8.55 16.29
CA PRO A 303 -19.08 -9.54 16.21
C PRO A 303 -19.91 -9.47 14.92
N LEU A 304 -19.93 -8.31 14.26
CA LEU A 304 -20.70 -8.10 13.03
C LEU A 304 -19.84 -8.21 11.77
N ARG A 305 -18.51 -8.31 11.86
CA ARG A 305 -17.67 -8.45 10.67
C ARG A 305 -17.82 -9.86 10.07
N PRO A 306 -17.78 -9.99 8.73
CA PRO A 306 -17.71 -11.30 8.11
C PRO A 306 -16.48 -12.10 8.57
N VAL A 307 -16.66 -13.40 8.80
CA VAL A 307 -15.62 -14.30 9.39
C VAL A 307 -14.36 -14.42 8.51
N ASP A 308 -14.50 -14.21 7.20
CA ASP A 308 -13.43 -14.33 6.22
C ASP A 308 -12.95 -12.96 5.68
N ASP A 309 -13.30 -11.84 6.32
CA ASP A 309 -12.93 -10.50 5.82
C ASP A 309 -11.43 -10.19 6.01
N LEU A 310 -10.70 -10.01 4.90
CA LEU A 310 -9.28 -9.63 4.90
C LEU A 310 -9.04 -8.13 4.73
N ARG A 311 -10.11 -7.31 4.66
CA ARG A 311 -10.02 -5.87 4.49
C ARG A 311 -9.56 -5.16 5.76
N ASN A 312 -8.72 -4.15 5.57
CA ASN A 312 -8.49 -3.11 6.58
C ASN A 312 -9.62 -2.09 6.47
N GLY A 313 -10.64 -2.21 7.31
CA GLY A 313 -11.73 -1.25 7.38
C GLY A 313 -11.34 0.07 8.06
N CYS A 314 -12.22 1.06 7.95
CA CYS A 314 -12.09 2.32 8.68
C CYS A 314 -12.51 2.13 10.14
N PHE A 315 -11.62 2.44 11.07
CA PHE A 315 -11.87 2.39 12.53
C PHE A 315 -12.48 3.70 13.08
N ILE A 316 -12.58 4.73 12.24
CA ILE A 316 -13.23 6.01 12.56
C ILE A 316 -14.71 5.95 12.16
N CYS A 317 -15.03 5.23 11.08
CA CYS A 317 -16.41 5.02 10.70
C CYS A 317 -17.17 4.32 11.84
N PRO A 318 -18.43 4.70 12.09
CA PRO A 318 -19.30 4.03 13.04
C PRO A 318 -19.33 2.52 12.78
N GLU A 319 -19.14 1.73 13.82
CA GLU A 319 -19.21 0.27 13.81
C GLU A 319 -19.86 -0.21 15.13
N ASP A 320 -21.06 -0.78 15.00
CA ASP A 320 -21.87 -1.19 16.15
C ASP A 320 -21.18 -2.29 16.97
N GLY A 321 -21.21 -2.14 18.30
CA GLY A 321 -20.50 -3.00 19.23
C GLY A 321 -18.97 -2.83 19.27
N VAL A 322 -18.39 -1.90 18.50
CA VAL A 322 -16.94 -1.68 18.43
C VAL A 322 -16.54 -0.30 18.89
N ASN A 323 -17.01 0.77 18.22
CA ASN A 323 -16.60 2.15 18.50
C ASN A 323 -17.78 3.11 18.71
N MET A 324 -18.99 2.58 18.85
CA MET A 324 -20.21 3.34 19.10
C MET A 324 -20.63 3.21 20.56
N GLU A 325 -21.25 4.26 21.11
CA GLU A 325 -21.75 4.24 22.48
C GLU A 325 -22.93 3.26 22.64
N PRO A 326 -23.11 2.62 23.81
CA PRO A 326 -24.30 1.84 24.07
C PRO A 326 -25.56 2.68 23.88
N LYS A 327 -26.58 2.12 23.21
CA LYS A 327 -27.85 2.78 22.90
C LYS A 327 -27.75 3.96 21.92
N TRP A 328 -26.70 4.02 21.09
CA TRP A 328 -26.54 5.06 20.06
C TRP A 328 -27.77 5.17 19.13
N GLU A 329 -28.54 4.09 18.95
CA GLU A 329 -29.77 4.08 18.15
C GLU A 329 -30.86 5.03 18.70
N GLN A 330 -30.77 5.40 19.97
CA GLN A 330 -31.69 6.31 20.66
C GLN A 330 -31.31 7.80 20.47
N THR A 331 -30.26 8.08 19.69
CA THR A 331 -29.81 9.44 19.41
C THR A 331 -30.94 10.26 18.78
N PRO A 332 -31.25 11.46 19.34
CA PRO A 332 -32.26 12.36 18.79
C PRO A 332 -32.02 12.67 17.32
N GLU A 333 -33.09 12.85 16.54
CA GLU A 333 -33.01 13.01 15.08
C GLU A 333 -32.04 14.13 14.65
N ASN A 334 -32.05 15.27 15.35
CA ASN A 334 -31.16 16.41 15.07
C ASN A 334 -29.67 16.14 15.38
N LEU A 335 -29.35 15.04 16.07
CA LEU A 335 -27.99 14.64 16.45
C LEU A 335 -27.52 13.36 15.74
N ARG A 336 -28.37 12.69 14.95
CA ARG A 336 -28.01 11.45 14.24
C ARG A 336 -26.79 11.58 13.33
N HIS A 337 -26.46 12.80 12.89
CA HIS A 337 -25.26 13.09 12.10
C HIS A 337 -23.95 12.71 12.79
N ILE A 338 -23.93 12.63 14.13
CA ILE A 338 -22.78 12.18 14.94
C ILE A 338 -22.39 10.75 14.58
N HIS A 339 -23.38 9.90 14.34
CA HIS A 339 -23.20 8.50 13.99
C HIS A 339 -23.34 8.24 12.50
N SER A 340 -23.50 9.28 11.67
CA SER A 340 -23.73 9.10 10.23
C SER A 340 -22.52 8.49 9.52
N GLN A 341 -22.81 7.60 8.57
CA GLN A 341 -21.85 7.15 7.57
C GLN A 341 -21.91 8.07 6.36
N ARG A 342 -20.75 8.48 5.85
CA ARG A 342 -20.64 9.29 4.63
C ARG A 342 -19.73 8.59 3.65
N TRP A 343 -20.30 8.20 2.52
CA TRP A 343 -19.60 7.48 1.47
C TRP A 343 -19.53 8.33 0.22
N VAL A 344 -18.44 8.17 -0.51
CA VAL A 344 -18.14 8.83 -1.76
C VAL A 344 -17.90 7.74 -2.80
N VAL A 345 -18.47 7.92 -3.98
CA VAL A 345 -18.36 7.00 -5.10
C VAL A 345 -17.72 7.71 -6.27
N ASP A 346 -16.72 7.06 -6.87
CA ASP A 346 -16.10 7.57 -8.11
C ASP A 346 -15.48 6.44 -8.93
N GLY A 347 -15.51 6.61 -10.25
CA GLY A 347 -14.93 5.69 -11.22
C GLY A 347 -13.64 6.23 -11.82
N ASN A 348 -12.62 5.38 -11.88
CA ASN A 348 -11.32 5.73 -12.42
C ASN A 348 -10.89 4.76 -13.51
N MET A 349 -10.58 5.30 -14.70
CA MET A 349 -10.20 4.54 -15.89
C MET A 349 -8.70 4.57 -16.19
N LYS A 350 -7.86 4.67 -15.16
CA LYS A 350 -6.39 4.64 -15.29
C LYS A 350 -5.75 3.32 -14.86
N SER A 351 -6.49 2.44 -14.21
CA SER A 351 -6.06 1.11 -13.75
C SER A 351 -6.54 -0.03 -14.65
N GLY A 352 -6.55 0.17 -15.96
CA GLY A 352 -7.05 -0.83 -16.92
C GLY A 352 -6.25 -2.14 -16.96
N ASN A 353 -6.80 -3.13 -17.67
CA ASN A 353 -6.20 -4.45 -17.88
C ASN A 353 -6.43 -4.88 -19.34
N PHE A 354 -5.37 -5.27 -20.04
CA PHE A 354 -5.49 -5.69 -21.45
C PHE A 354 -6.26 -7.00 -21.60
N ASP A 355 -7.07 -7.06 -22.66
CA ASP A 355 -7.66 -8.29 -23.14
C ASP A 355 -6.62 -9.03 -24.00
N LYS A 356 -6.12 -10.15 -23.48
CA LYS A 356 -5.09 -10.98 -24.09
C LYS A 356 -5.36 -12.44 -23.76
N ARG A 357 -4.61 -13.34 -24.39
CA ARG A 357 -4.66 -14.76 -24.03
C ARG A 357 -4.21 -14.93 -22.58
N ASN A 358 -5.19 -15.14 -21.70
CA ASN A 358 -5.00 -15.35 -20.28
C ASN A 358 -5.22 -16.83 -19.93
N ASP A 359 -4.65 -17.24 -18.81
CA ASP A 359 -4.93 -18.53 -18.20
C ASP A 359 -6.30 -18.45 -17.49
N PRO A 360 -7.30 -19.25 -17.89
CA PRO A 360 -8.63 -19.23 -17.25
C PRO A 360 -8.59 -19.67 -15.79
N ASP A 361 -7.54 -20.39 -15.37
CA ASP A 361 -7.37 -20.84 -13.99
C ASP A 361 -6.63 -19.81 -13.11
N ASP A 362 -6.13 -18.71 -13.70
CA ASP A 362 -5.52 -17.61 -12.94
C ASP A 362 -6.57 -16.68 -12.33
N VAL A 363 -7.13 -17.12 -11.20
CA VAL A 363 -8.10 -16.38 -10.40
C VAL A 363 -7.45 -15.64 -9.23
N SER A 364 -8.17 -14.66 -8.68
CA SER A 364 -7.76 -13.93 -7.46
C SER A 364 -7.56 -14.88 -6.28
N LEU A 365 -6.42 -14.75 -5.57
CA LEU A 365 -6.13 -15.51 -4.35
C LEU A 365 -6.94 -14.99 -3.15
N PHE A 366 -7.38 -13.74 -3.21
CA PHE A 366 -8.28 -13.17 -2.19
C PHE A 366 -9.72 -13.68 -2.36
N ALA A 367 -10.12 -14.12 -3.55
CA ALA A 367 -11.40 -14.79 -3.81
C ALA A 367 -12.63 -14.09 -3.18
N GLY A 368 -12.73 -12.76 -3.32
CA GLY A 368 -13.85 -11.98 -2.76
C GLY A 368 -13.71 -11.59 -1.28
N ARG A 369 -12.68 -12.07 -0.57
CA ARG A 369 -12.40 -11.73 0.84
C ARG A 369 -11.74 -10.37 1.04
N GLY A 370 -11.41 -9.68 -0.05
CA GLY A 370 -10.75 -8.36 -0.04
C GLY A 370 -11.73 -7.23 -0.35
N TYR A 371 -11.22 -6.16 -0.97
CA TYR A 371 -12.01 -4.99 -1.37
C TYR A 371 -12.84 -5.21 -2.64
N MET A 372 -12.50 -6.25 -3.40
CA MET A 372 -13.10 -6.58 -4.68
C MET A 372 -13.88 -7.88 -4.55
N PRO A 373 -14.98 -8.06 -5.32
CA PRO A 373 -15.80 -9.25 -5.24
C PRO A 373 -15.07 -10.49 -5.76
N SER A 374 -15.66 -11.66 -5.53
CA SER A 374 -15.26 -12.84 -6.27
C SER A 374 -15.64 -12.64 -7.75
N GLU A 375 -14.79 -13.14 -8.66
CA GLU A 375 -15.04 -13.04 -10.10
C GLU A 375 -16.33 -13.80 -10.48
N GLN A 376 -16.60 -14.93 -9.81
CA GLN A 376 -17.79 -15.74 -10.04
C GLN A 376 -19.09 -15.02 -9.65
N ASP A 377 -19.13 -14.41 -8.46
CA ASP A 377 -20.32 -13.70 -7.97
C ASP A 377 -20.60 -12.46 -8.81
N PHE A 378 -19.54 -11.74 -9.20
CA PHE A 378 -19.69 -10.56 -10.02
C PHE A 378 -20.13 -10.88 -11.45
N ASP A 379 -19.56 -11.93 -12.06
CA ASP A 379 -19.98 -12.41 -13.38
C ASP A 379 -21.45 -12.88 -13.36
N HIS A 380 -21.86 -13.58 -12.30
CA HIS A 380 -23.24 -14.00 -12.13
C HIS A 380 -24.17 -12.78 -12.02
N TYR A 381 -23.81 -11.79 -11.20
CA TYR A 381 -24.57 -10.55 -11.07
C TYR A 381 -24.70 -9.81 -12.41
N GLN A 382 -23.60 -9.67 -13.16
CA GLN A 382 -23.61 -9.01 -14.46
C GLN A 382 -24.50 -9.70 -15.50
N LYS A 383 -24.61 -11.03 -15.46
CA LYS A 383 -25.50 -11.79 -16.37
C LYS A 383 -26.96 -11.64 -16.00
N THR A 384 -27.26 -11.47 -14.71
CA THR A 384 -28.64 -11.42 -14.18
C THR A 384 -29.24 -10.01 -14.23
N VAL A 385 -28.42 -8.99 -14.03
CA VAL A 385 -28.89 -7.59 -14.05
C VAL A 385 -28.80 -7.05 -15.47
N PRO A 386 -29.88 -6.44 -16.02
CA PRO A 386 -29.80 -5.76 -17.29
C PRO A 386 -28.65 -4.76 -17.23
N GLN A 387 -27.82 -4.74 -18.26
CA GLN A 387 -26.68 -3.83 -18.37
C GLN A 387 -27.18 -2.43 -18.73
N LEU A 388 -28.02 -1.88 -17.84
CA LEU A 388 -28.68 -0.60 -17.96
C LEU A 388 -27.59 0.45 -18.16
N GLN A 389 -27.58 1.04 -19.35
CA GLN A 389 -26.82 2.25 -19.58
C GLN A 389 -27.28 3.33 -18.60
N LYS A 390 -26.40 4.32 -18.32
CA LYS A 390 -26.77 5.48 -17.51
C LYS A 390 -28.12 6.00 -18.03
N GLU A 391 -29.12 6.11 -17.16
CA GLU A 391 -30.37 6.75 -17.53
C GLU A 391 -30.05 8.12 -18.12
N LYS A 392 -30.77 8.52 -19.18
CA LYS A 392 -30.50 9.80 -19.86
C LYS A 392 -30.64 10.92 -18.84
N THR A 393 -29.51 11.39 -18.32
CA THR A 393 -29.49 12.50 -17.38
C THR A 393 -30.04 13.73 -18.08
N THR A 394 -30.82 14.55 -17.39
CA THR A 394 -31.28 15.84 -17.93
C THR A 394 -30.18 16.89 -17.91
N CYS A 395 -29.07 16.64 -17.19
CA CYS A 395 -27.91 17.52 -17.07
C CYS A 395 -27.03 17.49 -18.32
N SER A 396 -26.86 18.62 -18.99
CA SER A 396 -26.14 18.74 -20.27
C SER A 396 -24.64 18.42 -20.17
N HIS A 397 -23.95 18.87 -19.11
CA HIS A 397 -22.51 18.62 -18.91
C HIS A 397 -22.18 17.13 -18.75
N LEU A 398 -23.02 16.41 -18.01
CA LEU A 398 -22.86 14.96 -17.85
C LEU A 398 -23.06 14.19 -19.16
N LYS A 399 -23.91 14.68 -20.08
CA LYS A 399 -24.07 14.04 -21.40
C LYS A 399 -22.77 14.07 -22.21
N VAL A 400 -22.00 15.16 -22.12
CA VAL A 400 -20.71 15.30 -22.82
C VAL A 400 -19.63 14.43 -22.17
N ALA A 401 -19.54 14.43 -20.83
CA ALA A 401 -18.60 13.57 -20.10
C ALA A 401 -18.86 12.07 -20.36
N ASN A 402 -20.13 11.66 -20.45
CA ASN A 402 -20.53 10.29 -20.78
C ASN A 402 -20.34 9.91 -22.26
N GLY A 403 -20.08 10.90 -23.13
CA GLY A 403 -19.78 10.69 -24.55
C GLY A 403 -18.28 10.60 -24.87
N ALA A 404 -17.42 10.57 -23.85
CA ALA A 404 -15.97 10.47 -24.04
C ALA A 404 -15.60 9.20 -24.82
N ASP A 405 -14.66 9.36 -25.76
CA ASP A 405 -14.31 8.35 -26.76
C ASP A 405 -13.90 7.01 -26.12
N THR A 406 -14.74 5.99 -26.30
CA THR A 406 -14.50 4.63 -25.82
C THR A 406 -13.38 3.93 -26.58
N ALA A 407 -12.94 4.48 -27.74
CA ALA A 407 -11.87 3.90 -28.54
C ALA A 407 -10.52 3.84 -27.78
N LYS A 408 -10.30 4.71 -26.78
CA LYS A 408 -9.07 4.69 -25.97
C LYS A 408 -8.91 3.42 -25.13
N TYR A 409 -10.00 2.69 -24.87
CA TYR A 409 -10.01 1.44 -24.10
C TYR A 409 -10.10 0.20 -25.00
N LYS A 410 -9.83 0.36 -26.30
CA LYS A 410 -9.82 -0.76 -27.24
C LYS A 410 -8.83 -1.83 -26.79
N ASN A 411 -9.24 -3.10 -26.88
CA ASN A 411 -8.47 -4.28 -26.44
C ASN A 411 -8.21 -4.32 -24.93
N GLN A 412 -9.03 -3.67 -24.10
CA GLN A 412 -9.00 -3.83 -22.65
C GLN A 412 -10.16 -4.70 -22.18
N ARG A 413 -9.86 -5.67 -21.31
CA ARG A 413 -10.87 -6.46 -20.59
C ARG A 413 -11.57 -5.58 -19.56
N ILE A 414 -10.77 -4.81 -18.82
CA ILE A 414 -11.20 -3.87 -17.80
C ILE A 414 -10.64 -2.49 -18.15
N SER A 415 -11.50 -1.48 -18.19
CA SER A 415 -11.14 -0.09 -18.46
C SER A 415 -10.72 0.68 -17.20
N GLY A 416 -11.12 0.20 -16.01
CA GLY A 416 -10.90 0.89 -14.75
C GLY A 416 -11.58 0.22 -13.56
N ASN A 417 -11.67 0.95 -12.45
CA ASN A 417 -12.33 0.50 -11.23
C ASN A 417 -13.24 1.61 -10.68
N LEU A 418 -14.37 1.21 -10.10
CA LEU A 418 -15.26 2.08 -9.34
C LEU A 418 -15.02 1.84 -7.85
N HIS A 419 -14.74 2.89 -7.09
CA HIS A 419 -14.48 2.81 -5.65
C HIS A 419 -15.65 3.36 -4.84
N ILE A 420 -15.92 2.70 -3.72
CA ILE A 420 -16.65 3.28 -2.60
C ILE A 420 -15.65 3.59 -1.50
N GLN A 421 -15.63 4.83 -1.03
CA GLN A 421 -14.77 5.26 0.07
C GLN A 421 -15.58 5.98 1.13
N CYS A 422 -15.18 5.90 2.39
CA CYS A 422 -15.72 6.83 3.39
C CYS A 422 -15.10 8.23 3.25
N ASP A 423 -15.72 9.23 3.89
CA ASP A 423 -15.21 10.61 3.95
C ASP A 423 -13.83 10.75 4.62
N HIS A 424 -13.37 9.75 5.38
CA HIS A 424 -11.99 9.66 5.91
C HIS A 424 -10.95 9.26 4.83
N GLY A 425 -11.42 8.93 3.62
CA GLY A 425 -10.59 8.50 2.49
C GLY A 425 -10.07 7.08 2.67
N VAL A 426 -10.84 6.19 3.29
CA VAL A 426 -10.56 4.75 3.41
C VAL A 426 -11.42 4.02 2.38
N VAL A 427 -10.81 3.13 1.60
CA VAL A 427 -11.49 2.33 0.57
C VAL A 427 -12.34 1.25 1.25
N LEU A 428 -13.64 1.22 0.95
CA LEU A 428 -14.58 0.24 1.48
C LEU A 428 -14.78 -0.92 0.50
N SER A 429 -14.91 -0.61 -0.78
CA SER A 429 -15.04 -1.59 -1.86
C SER A 429 -14.55 -1.02 -3.19
N SER A 430 -14.26 -1.92 -4.13
CA SER A 430 -13.87 -1.61 -5.51
C SER A 430 -14.46 -2.65 -6.46
N VAL A 431 -14.97 -2.23 -7.61
CA VAL A 431 -15.55 -3.12 -8.62
C VAL A 431 -15.01 -2.77 -10.00
N ASP A 432 -14.88 -3.77 -10.87
CA ASP A 432 -14.35 -3.61 -12.22
C ASP A 432 -15.29 -2.83 -13.14
N ILE A 433 -14.72 -1.90 -13.89
CA ILE A 433 -15.40 -1.16 -14.95
C ILE A 433 -15.02 -1.77 -16.30
N THR A 434 -15.93 -2.54 -16.91
CA THR A 434 -15.72 -3.12 -18.25
C THR A 434 -15.97 -2.08 -19.35
N LEU A 435 -17.06 -1.32 -19.26
CA LEU A 435 -17.39 -0.27 -20.22
C LEU A 435 -18.25 0.82 -19.58
N GLY A 436 -17.59 1.90 -19.15
CA GLY A 436 -18.22 3.03 -18.48
C GLY A 436 -18.86 2.66 -17.14
N GLU A 437 -19.22 3.67 -16.35
CA GLU A 437 -19.83 3.48 -15.02
C GLU A 437 -21.32 3.16 -15.16
N ARG A 438 -21.62 1.89 -15.49
CA ARG A 438 -23.00 1.40 -15.53
C ARG A 438 -23.60 1.39 -14.13
N LEU A 439 -24.92 1.59 -14.03
CA LEU A 439 -25.62 1.62 -12.74
C LEU A 439 -25.51 0.29 -11.97
N ALA A 440 -25.46 -0.84 -12.67
CA ALA A 440 -25.25 -2.15 -12.04
C ALA A 440 -23.90 -2.23 -11.30
N ILE A 441 -22.83 -1.62 -11.86
CA ILE A 441 -21.50 -1.60 -11.23
C ILE A 441 -21.52 -0.73 -9.98
N TYR A 442 -22.16 0.44 -10.08
CA TYR A 442 -22.37 1.35 -8.95
C TYR A 442 -23.14 0.66 -7.80
N ASP A 443 -24.26 0.01 -8.11
CA ASP A 443 -25.10 -0.67 -7.13
C ASP A 443 -24.36 -1.83 -6.44
N TYR A 444 -23.65 -2.64 -7.22
CA TYR A 444 -22.90 -3.78 -6.68
C TYR A 444 -21.72 -3.34 -5.80
N ALA A 445 -21.03 -2.26 -6.17
CA ALA A 445 -19.95 -1.72 -5.35
C ALA A 445 -20.45 -1.23 -3.99
N LEU A 446 -21.59 -0.54 -3.96
CA LEU A 446 -22.26 -0.14 -2.71
C LEU A 446 -22.66 -1.37 -1.88
N ASN A 447 -23.20 -2.41 -2.50
CA ASN A 447 -23.57 -3.64 -1.81
C ASN A 447 -22.36 -4.27 -1.10
N LEU A 448 -21.23 -4.41 -1.79
CA LEU A 448 -19.98 -4.93 -1.21
C LEU A 448 -19.45 -4.09 -0.04
N ALA A 449 -19.65 -2.77 -0.08
CA ALA A 449 -19.29 -1.88 1.02
C ALA A 449 -20.20 -2.11 2.24
N MET A 450 -21.50 -2.30 2.03
CA MET A 450 -22.47 -2.60 3.08
C MET A 450 -22.18 -3.95 3.75
N ASP A 451 -21.89 -4.98 2.97
CA ASP A 451 -21.57 -6.32 3.47
C ASP A 451 -20.26 -6.35 4.28
N SER A 452 -19.39 -5.36 4.11
CA SER A 452 -18.13 -5.27 4.84
C SER A 452 -18.30 -4.91 6.31
N ARG A 453 -19.26 -4.03 6.61
CA ARG A 453 -19.49 -3.47 7.94
C ARG A 453 -21.00 -3.38 8.15
N PRO A 454 -21.66 -4.54 8.31
CA PRO A 454 -23.10 -4.58 8.39
C PRO A 454 -23.57 -3.99 9.72
N PHE A 455 -24.77 -3.42 9.67
CA PHE A 455 -25.52 -3.00 10.84
C PHE A 455 -26.74 -3.92 10.98
N ALA A 456 -27.21 -4.12 12.22
CA ALA A 456 -28.47 -4.80 12.43
C ALA A 456 -29.61 -4.02 11.75
N HIS A 457 -30.56 -4.74 11.13
CA HIS A 457 -31.63 -4.14 10.32
C HIS A 457 -32.41 -3.04 11.07
N SER A 458 -32.61 -3.20 12.38
CA SER A 458 -33.33 -2.27 13.25
C SER A 458 -32.47 -1.10 13.76
N ASN A 459 -31.14 -1.23 13.77
CA ASN A 459 -30.21 -0.25 14.33
C ASN A 459 -29.13 0.08 13.29
N ARG A 460 -29.43 1.01 12.38
CA ARG A 460 -28.46 1.51 11.39
C ARG A 460 -28.30 3.03 11.50
N PRO A 461 -27.07 3.55 11.33
CA PRO A 461 -26.86 4.98 11.25
C PRO A 461 -27.39 5.55 9.94
N ASP A 462 -27.59 6.87 9.91
CA ASP A 462 -27.87 7.58 8.67
C ASP A 462 -26.73 7.37 7.67
N LEU A 463 -27.06 7.07 6.42
CA LEU A 463 -26.10 6.90 5.33
C LEU A 463 -26.24 8.03 4.31
N VAL A 464 -25.14 8.73 4.02
CA VAL A 464 -25.05 9.75 2.97
C VAL A 464 -24.11 9.25 1.88
N ILE A 465 -24.57 9.22 0.64
CA ILE A 465 -23.79 8.74 -0.51
C ILE A 465 -23.62 9.89 -1.50
N SER A 466 -22.37 10.24 -1.78
CA SER A 466 -22.00 11.27 -2.77
C SER A 466 -21.50 10.63 -4.05
N TYR A 467 -22.02 11.07 -5.20
CA TYR A 467 -21.58 10.63 -6.53
C TYR A 467 -21.95 11.68 -7.57
N ASP A 468 -21.07 11.93 -8.52
CA ASP A 468 -21.24 12.94 -9.57
C ASP A 468 -22.56 12.79 -10.32
N ASN A 469 -22.96 11.55 -10.64
CA ASN A 469 -24.18 11.29 -11.38
C ASN A 469 -25.33 10.79 -10.49
N ASN A 470 -25.39 11.19 -9.22
CA ASN A 470 -26.50 10.79 -8.35
C ASN A 470 -27.86 11.23 -8.89
N CYS A 471 -27.96 12.38 -9.57
CA CYS A 471 -29.20 12.82 -10.21
C CYS A 471 -29.75 11.82 -11.25
N GLY A 472 -28.89 11.03 -11.89
CA GLY A 472 -29.29 9.95 -12.79
C GLY A 472 -29.35 8.58 -12.12
N ALA A 473 -28.46 8.31 -11.16
CA ALA A 473 -28.39 7.00 -10.51
C ALA A 473 -29.56 6.71 -9.57
N VAL A 474 -30.18 7.74 -8.98
CA VAL A 474 -31.19 7.56 -7.92
C VAL A 474 -32.62 7.41 -8.45
N ALA A 475 -32.90 7.81 -9.69
CA ALA A 475 -34.26 7.88 -10.23
C ALA A 475 -35.05 6.56 -10.08
N ASN A 476 -34.39 5.42 -10.28
CA ASN A 476 -34.98 4.09 -10.11
C ASN A 476 -34.26 3.21 -9.06
N ILE A 477 -33.47 3.81 -8.16
CA ILE A 477 -32.58 3.03 -7.27
C ILE A 477 -33.35 2.05 -6.38
N HIS A 478 -34.48 2.47 -5.80
CA HIS A 478 -35.31 1.62 -4.95
C HIS A 478 -35.81 0.37 -5.70
N ALA A 479 -36.35 0.54 -6.91
CA ALA A 479 -36.86 -0.57 -7.72
C ALA A 479 -35.74 -1.51 -8.16
N ARG A 480 -34.56 -0.97 -8.54
CA ARG A 480 -33.40 -1.78 -8.91
C ARG A 480 -32.91 -2.62 -7.73
N TRP A 481 -32.71 -1.99 -6.57
CA TRP A 481 -32.20 -2.68 -5.37
C TRP A 481 -33.19 -3.71 -4.85
N GLN A 482 -34.48 -3.39 -4.80
CA GLN A 482 -35.51 -4.36 -4.37
C GLN A 482 -35.52 -5.62 -5.25
N LYS A 483 -35.19 -5.48 -6.54
CA LYS A 483 -35.20 -6.59 -7.51
C LYS A 483 -33.91 -7.40 -7.53
N TYR A 484 -32.76 -6.75 -7.39
CA TYR A 484 -31.45 -7.37 -7.66
C TYR A 484 -30.51 -7.45 -6.45
N LEU A 485 -30.76 -6.67 -5.39
CA LEU A 485 -29.93 -6.54 -4.18
C LEU A 485 -30.83 -6.38 -2.95
N SER A 486 -31.82 -7.27 -2.81
CA SER A 486 -32.93 -7.13 -1.86
C SER A 486 -32.50 -7.18 -0.39
N GLU A 487 -31.41 -7.88 -0.08
CA GLU A 487 -30.86 -8.01 1.27
C GLU A 487 -30.51 -6.64 1.87
N ASN A 488 -29.85 -5.78 1.10
CA ASN A 488 -29.42 -4.44 1.51
C ASN A 488 -30.33 -3.30 0.99
N ALA A 489 -31.39 -3.61 0.25
CA ALA A 489 -32.31 -2.59 -0.31
C ALA A 489 -32.92 -1.68 0.77
N HIS A 490 -33.15 -2.21 1.96
CA HIS A 490 -33.65 -1.47 3.11
C HIS A 490 -32.70 -0.35 3.59
N ILE A 491 -31.39 -0.49 3.39
CA ILE A 491 -30.40 0.54 3.72
C ILE A 491 -30.53 1.69 2.72
N ILE A 492 -30.59 1.35 1.44
CA ILE A 492 -30.75 2.31 0.33
C ILE A 492 -32.06 3.07 0.41
N ASN A 493 -33.14 2.44 0.86
CA ASN A 493 -34.44 3.09 1.06
C ASN A 493 -34.38 4.27 2.04
N HIS A 494 -33.38 4.31 2.92
CA HIS A 494 -33.19 5.37 3.91
C HIS A 494 -31.89 6.15 3.68
N ALA A 495 -31.13 5.82 2.63
CA ALA A 495 -29.92 6.53 2.27
C ALA A 495 -30.27 7.92 1.69
N ARG A 496 -29.36 8.87 1.89
CA ARG A 496 -29.48 10.22 1.37
C ARG A 496 -28.41 10.43 0.32
N PHE A 497 -28.81 10.98 -0.81
CA PHE A 497 -27.92 11.12 -1.96
C PHE A 497 -27.50 12.58 -2.14
N THR A 498 -26.21 12.79 -2.38
CA THR A 498 -25.61 14.10 -2.65
C THR A 498 -24.76 14.06 -3.92
N ILE A 499 -24.44 15.23 -4.47
CA ILE A 499 -23.42 15.38 -5.51
C ILE A 499 -22.27 16.17 -4.87
N PRO A 500 -21.00 15.82 -5.15
CA PRO A 500 -19.86 16.53 -4.58
C PRO A 500 -19.91 18.04 -4.83
N ALA A 501 -19.36 18.82 -3.90
CA ALA A 501 -19.55 20.26 -3.83
C ALA A 501 -19.02 21.04 -5.04
N CYS A 502 -17.94 20.56 -5.67
CA CYS A 502 -17.39 21.14 -6.89
C CYS A 502 -18.18 20.69 -8.12
N HIS A 503 -18.67 19.45 -8.12
CA HIS A 503 -19.39 18.88 -9.26
C HIS A 503 -20.84 19.35 -9.37
N VAL A 504 -21.55 19.55 -8.26
CA VAL A 504 -22.98 19.92 -8.27
C VAL A 504 -23.26 21.23 -9.03
N ARG A 505 -22.27 22.14 -9.07
CA ARG A 505 -22.35 23.42 -9.81
C ARG A 505 -22.39 23.24 -11.32
N ASN A 506 -21.96 22.09 -11.84
CA ASN A 506 -22.00 21.74 -13.26
C ASN A 506 -23.33 21.08 -13.66
N HIS A 507 -24.26 20.90 -12.72
CA HIS A 507 -25.58 20.35 -12.98
C HIS A 507 -26.62 21.45 -13.23
N ILE A 508 -27.83 21.05 -13.63
CA ILE A 508 -28.97 21.97 -13.73
C ILE A 508 -29.33 22.53 -12.34
N GLU A 509 -29.93 23.70 -12.29
CA GLU A 509 -30.26 24.41 -11.05
C GLU A 509 -31.02 23.54 -10.02
N GLY A 510 -31.99 22.74 -10.49
CA GLY A 510 -32.74 21.83 -9.63
C GLY A 510 -31.88 20.78 -8.90
N CYS A 511 -30.71 20.42 -9.43
CA CYS A 511 -29.80 19.51 -8.76
C CYS A 511 -29.11 20.16 -7.55
N ASP A 512 -28.89 21.48 -7.55
CA ASP A 512 -28.25 22.15 -6.41
C ASP A 512 -29.14 22.03 -5.17
N TYR A 513 -30.42 22.39 -5.29
CA TYR A 513 -31.38 22.26 -4.18
C TYR A 513 -31.61 20.80 -3.73
N LEU A 514 -31.57 19.84 -4.68
CA LEU A 514 -31.86 18.43 -4.39
C LEU A 514 -30.66 17.63 -3.91
N TYR A 515 -29.43 17.97 -4.30
CA TYR A 515 -28.25 17.12 -4.08
C TYR A 515 -27.07 17.85 -3.43
N CYS A 516 -27.09 19.18 -3.29
CA CYS A 516 -26.03 19.86 -2.54
C CYS A 516 -26.12 19.50 -1.06
N TYR A 517 -24.99 19.07 -0.49
CA TYR A 517 -24.92 18.64 0.91
C TYR A 517 -25.33 19.74 1.89
N GLN A 518 -25.16 21.02 1.52
CA GLN A 518 -25.47 22.19 2.36
C GLN A 518 -26.97 22.32 2.65
N TYR A 519 -27.82 21.82 1.73
CA TYR A 519 -29.27 21.83 1.90
C TYR A 519 -29.82 20.51 2.47
N LYS A 520 -28.94 19.54 2.78
CA LYS A 520 -29.34 18.30 3.43
C LYS A 520 -29.21 18.45 4.95
N PRO A 521 -30.30 18.29 5.72
CA PRO A 521 -30.22 18.30 7.19
C PRO A 521 -29.19 17.30 7.69
N ASN A 522 -28.56 17.49 8.85
CA ASN A 522 -27.78 16.42 9.51
C ASN A 522 -26.68 15.78 8.64
N THR A 523 -26.02 16.53 7.74
CA THR A 523 -24.88 16.05 6.94
C THR A 523 -23.54 16.55 7.45
N GLY A 524 -23.52 17.66 8.19
CA GLY A 524 -22.28 18.31 8.65
C GLY A 524 -21.45 18.89 7.49
N HIS A 525 -20.17 19.15 7.72
CA HIS A 525 -19.27 19.63 6.67
C HIS A 525 -18.76 18.45 5.82
N PHE A 526 -19.51 18.10 4.77
CA PHE A 526 -19.21 16.97 3.89
C PHE A 526 -19.15 17.42 2.43
N HIS A 527 -17.94 17.69 1.92
CA HIS A 527 -17.79 18.17 0.54
C HIS A 527 -17.90 17.06 -0.52
N GLY A 528 -17.75 15.79 -0.15
CA GLY A 528 -17.94 14.66 -1.07
C GLY A 528 -16.86 14.45 -2.13
N GLU A 529 -15.70 15.13 -2.04
CA GLU A 529 -14.61 15.07 -3.04
C GLU A 529 -13.44 14.14 -2.65
N THR A 530 -13.48 13.55 -1.44
CA THR A 530 -12.30 12.90 -0.84
C THR A 530 -11.72 11.76 -1.69
N VAL A 531 -12.57 11.08 -2.47
CA VAL A 531 -12.19 9.98 -3.35
C VAL A 531 -11.17 10.42 -4.41
N GLU A 532 -11.27 11.65 -4.93
CA GLU A 532 -10.37 12.14 -5.98
C GLU A 532 -8.91 12.20 -5.54
N ALA A 533 -8.67 12.57 -4.27
CA ALA A 533 -7.34 12.67 -3.71
C ALA A 533 -6.63 11.31 -3.66
N THR A 534 -7.37 10.21 -3.53
CA THR A 534 -6.80 8.86 -3.48
C THR A 534 -6.29 8.39 -4.83
N TRP A 535 -6.85 8.90 -5.93
CA TRP A 535 -6.39 8.53 -7.26
C TRP A 535 -4.97 8.98 -7.56
N ALA A 536 -4.48 10.05 -6.92
CA ALA A 536 -3.06 10.41 -7.01
C ALA A 536 -2.11 9.28 -6.56
N VAL A 537 -2.58 8.39 -5.67
CA VAL A 537 -1.82 7.26 -5.13
C VAL A 537 -1.98 6.01 -6.00
N PHE A 538 -3.18 5.76 -6.54
CA PHE A 538 -3.46 4.55 -7.32
C PHE A 538 -3.17 4.71 -8.82
N ASN A 539 -3.28 5.91 -9.40
CA ASN A 539 -3.00 6.12 -10.83
C ASN A 539 -1.62 5.65 -11.29
N PRO A 540 -0.52 5.86 -10.53
CA PRO A 540 0.79 5.35 -10.91
C PRO A 540 0.87 3.82 -11.02
N LEU A 541 -0.07 3.08 -10.40
CA LEU A 541 -0.14 1.62 -10.48
C LEU A 541 -0.59 1.14 -11.87
N GLY A 542 -1.33 1.98 -12.62
CA GLY A 542 -1.94 1.60 -13.90
C GLY A 542 -0.98 0.95 -14.87
N GLY A 543 0.20 1.54 -15.08
CA GLY A 543 1.21 0.97 -15.98
C GLY A 543 1.78 -0.37 -15.53
N ALA A 544 1.85 -0.61 -14.21
CA ALA A 544 2.40 -1.86 -13.66
C ALA A 544 1.41 -3.03 -13.76
N VAL A 545 0.11 -2.76 -13.65
CA VAL A 545 -0.94 -3.79 -13.64
C VAL A 545 -1.54 -4.06 -15.01
N LEU A 546 -1.36 -3.15 -15.97
CA LEU A 546 -1.97 -3.22 -17.31
C LEU A 546 -1.75 -4.56 -18.04
N GLN A 547 -0.58 -5.17 -17.85
CA GLN A 547 -0.15 -6.43 -18.48
C GLN A 547 -0.25 -7.63 -17.53
N MET A 548 -0.80 -7.49 -16.33
CA MET A 548 -0.99 -8.63 -15.44
C MET A 548 -2.11 -9.54 -15.93
N SER A 549 -2.01 -10.83 -15.58
CA SER A 549 -3.11 -11.77 -15.74
C SER A 549 -4.25 -11.43 -14.76
N PRO A 550 -5.50 -11.87 -15.01
CA PRO A 550 -6.68 -11.37 -14.30
C PRO A 550 -6.59 -11.52 -12.77
N GLY A 551 -6.31 -12.72 -12.27
CA GLY A 551 -6.19 -12.96 -10.83
C GLY A 551 -5.09 -12.14 -10.18
N HIS A 552 -3.90 -12.09 -10.80
CA HIS A 552 -2.79 -11.28 -10.31
C HIS A 552 -3.10 -9.77 -10.31
N TRP A 553 -3.82 -9.28 -11.32
CA TRP A 553 -4.25 -7.90 -11.38
C TRP A 553 -5.16 -7.55 -10.18
N ILE A 554 -6.17 -8.39 -9.90
CA ILE A 554 -7.09 -8.21 -8.75
C ILE A 554 -6.30 -8.24 -7.43
N ASP A 555 -5.45 -9.24 -7.23
CA ASP A 555 -4.64 -9.39 -6.01
C ASP A 555 -3.79 -8.13 -5.77
N THR A 556 -3.14 -7.63 -6.81
CA THR A 556 -2.29 -6.44 -6.73
C THR A 556 -3.09 -5.20 -6.31
N LEU A 557 -4.26 -4.98 -6.90
CA LEU A 557 -5.15 -3.88 -6.51
C LEU A 557 -5.56 -3.98 -5.03
N ILE A 558 -6.01 -5.17 -4.59
CA ILE A 558 -6.42 -5.41 -3.20
C ILE A 558 -5.27 -5.10 -2.22
N ILE A 559 -4.05 -5.53 -2.55
CA ILE A 559 -2.85 -5.28 -1.74
C ILE A 559 -2.58 -3.78 -1.61
N HIS A 560 -2.66 -3.02 -2.70
CA HIS A 560 -2.45 -1.57 -2.68
C HIS A 560 -3.55 -0.81 -1.94
N TYR A 561 -4.81 -1.22 -2.08
CA TYR A 561 -5.92 -0.64 -1.29
C TYR A 561 -5.72 -0.92 0.20
N GLY A 562 -5.24 -2.12 0.54
CA GLY A 562 -4.91 -2.51 1.91
C GLY A 562 -3.81 -1.67 2.55
N ASP A 563 -2.75 -1.36 1.82
CA ASP A 563 -1.69 -0.46 2.28
C ASP A 563 -2.19 0.97 2.49
N TRP A 564 -2.97 1.49 1.54
CA TRP A 564 -3.57 2.82 1.67
C TRP A 564 -4.43 2.93 2.94
N ASN A 565 -5.33 1.98 3.15
CA ASN A 565 -6.17 1.93 4.33
C ASN A 565 -5.34 1.78 5.61
N TRP A 566 -4.29 0.96 5.60
CA TRP A 566 -3.38 0.85 6.75
C TRP A 566 -2.67 2.17 7.08
N ARG A 567 -2.17 2.88 6.07
CA ARG A 567 -1.52 4.19 6.25
C ARG A 567 -2.49 5.23 6.80
N LYS A 568 -3.73 5.23 6.32
CA LYS A 568 -4.82 6.05 6.88
C LYS A 568 -5.04 5.73 8.36
N THR A 569 -5.04 4.45 8.71
CA THR A 569 -5.17 4.01 10.10
C THR A 569 -4.06 4.48 11.00
N VAL A 570 -2.81 4.25 10.62
CA VAL A 570 -1.66 4.69 11.40
C VAL A 570 -1.64 6.21 11.58
N ALA A 571 -1.94 6.96 10.52
CA ALA A 571 -1.98 8.42 10.57
C ALA A 571 -3.02 8.92 11.59
N ALA A 572 -4.25 8.40 11.54
CA ALA A 572 -5.29 8.85 12.46
C ALA A 572 -5.08 8.35 13.90
N CYS A 573 -4.50 7.16 14.14
CA CYS A 573 -4.09 6.74 15.48
C CYS A 573 -3.02 7.65 16.11
N THR A 574 -2.07 8.11 15.29
CA THR A 574 -1.01 9.04 15.74
C THR A 574 -1.61 10.38 16.16
N HIS A 575 -2.56 10.91 15.36
CA HIS A 575 -3.31 12.11 15.72
C HIS A 575 -4.12 11.92 17.00
N ARG A 576 -4.81 10.78 17.19
CA ARG A 576 -5.57 10.52 18.42
C ARG A 576 -4.68 10.47 19.66
N SER A 577 -3.52 9.82 19.57
CA SER A 577 -2.55 9.75 20.67
C SER A 577 -2.03 11.14 21.04
N PHE A 578 -1.75 11.97 20.02
CA PHE A 578 -1.37 13.37 20.21
C PHE A 578 -2.49 14.21 20.83
N MET A 579 -3.75 14.02 20.40
CA MET A 579 -4.92 14.72 20.97
C MET A 579 -5.18 14.32 22.43
N ILE A 580 -5.10 13.02 22.76
CA ILE A 580 -5.19 12.55 24.16
C ILE A 580 -4.09 13.17 25.02
N GLN A 581 -2.87 13.28 24.49
CA GLN A 581 -1.76 13.90 25.21
C GLN A 581 -1.95 15.42 25.38
N LEU A 582 -2.58 16.10 24.41
CA LEU A 582 -3.00 17.50 24.52
C LEU A 582 -4.13 17.71 25.55
N GLU A 583 -5.13 16.84 25.57
CA GLU A 583 -6.22 16.89 26.57
C GLU A 583 -5.70 16.65 27.99
N LEU A 584 -4.81 15.67 28.18
CA LEU A 584 -4.17 15.41 29.47
C LEU A 584 -3.31 16.60 29.96
N THR A 585 -2.63 17.29 29.03
CA THR A 585 -1.82 18.48 29.37
C THR A 585 -2.67 19.74 29.60
N THR A 586 -3.82 19.89 28.92
CA THR A 586 -4.76 20.99 29.19
C THR A 586 -5.51 20.81 30.51
N VAL A 587 -5.91 19.59 30.88
CA VAL A 587 -6.53 19.29 32.19
C VAL A 587 -5.57 19.53 33.36
N HIS A 588 -4.26 19.41 33.16
CA HIS A 588 -3.26 19.75 34.19
C HIS A 588 -2.96 21.26 34.28
N SER A 589 -3.35 22.07 33.29
CA SER A 589 -3.15 23.52 33.30
C SER A 589 -4.28 24.30 33.96
N THR A 590 -5.47 23.70 34.10
CA THR A 590 -6.66 24.34 34.69
C THR A 590 -6.87 24.02 36.18
N SER A 591 -6.02 23.18 36.78
CA SER A 591 -6.07 22.80 38.19
C SER A 591 -5.06 23.53 39.07
N THR A 592 -4.81 24.82 38.82
CA THR A 592 -4.18 25.68 39.84
C THR A 592 -5.23 26.06 40.89
N PRO A 593 -5.10 25.63 42.15
CA PRO A 593 -5.99 26.07 43.20
C PRO A 593 -5.73 27.57 43.43
N LYS A 594 -6.76 28.41 43.31
CA LYS A 594 -6.74 29.73 43.92
C LYS A 594 -6.61 29.52 45.43
N GLY A 595 -5.39 29.61 45.94
CA GLY A 595 -5.13 29.68 47.38
C GLY A 595 -5.74 30.96 47.96
N PRO A 596 -6.15 30.95 49.23
CA PRO A 596 -6.82 32.08 49.85
C PRO A 596 -5.86 33.25 50.05
N ARG A 597 -6.28 34.44 49.62
CA ARG A 597 -5.93 35.73 50.21
C ARG A 597 -7.18 36.58 50.29
#